data_AF-A0AAX3SF76-F1
#
_entry.id   AF-A0AAX3SF76-F1
#
_cell.length_a   1.000
_cell.length_b   1.000
_cell.length_c   1.000
_cell.angle_alpha   90.00
_cell.angle_beta   90.00
_cell.angle_gamma   90.00
#
_symmetry.space_group_name_H-M   'P 1'
#
loop_
_entity.id
_entity.type
_entity.pdbx_description
1 polymer ?
#
loop_
_entity_poly.entity_id
_entity_poly.type
_entity_poly.pdbx_seq_one_letter_code
_entity_poly.pdbx_strand_id
1 'polypeptide(L)'
;MTLTIVATFLALPAAAQVYQCKDVSGKLIFSDSPCSSDQSGALIQRKKSDDEIYRERAEAAEANERKQQRQMNEMQQRQIESQQRVIEQQARKANAPAPEQLGASSQCKEARKELEFVSSIRTLSLDEKRIRTNAAITSVNAACGSNTPLMQEPPKPVFTPRAAQPVPLSSCNGALCYDSNGGIYNRNGQFISDSQGRSCRILGGTMIECD
;
A
#
# COMPACT_ATOMS: atom_id res chain seq x y z
N MET A 1 6.20 63.23 -2.74
CA MET A 1 6.24 62.71 -4.12
C MET A 1 7.54 61.93 -4.29
N THR A 2 7.51 60.62 -4.12
CA THR A 2 8.65 59.73 -4.36
C THR A 2 8.48 59.08 -5.73
N LEU A 3 9.42 59.36 -6.63
CA LEU A 3 9.42 58.90 -8.01
C LEU A 3 10.02 57.49 -8.06
N THR A 4 9.20 56.46 -8.28
CA THR A 4 9.65 55.07 -8.41
C THR A 4 10.08 54.81 -9.85
N ILE A 5 11.39 54.66 -10.10
CA ILE A 5 11.93 54.27 -11.40
C ILE A 5 11.71 52.76 -11.56
N VAL A 6 10.78 52.37 -12.43
CA VAL A 6 10.57 50.98 -12.83
C VAL A 6 11.58 50.65 -13.94
N ALA A 7 12.62 49.90 -13.59
CA ALA A 7 13.58 49.36 -14.56
C ALA A 7 12.94 48.17 -15.30
N THR A 8 12.36 48.41 -16.46
CA THR A 8 11.93 47.36 -17.39
C THR A 8 13.18 46.68 -17.98
N PHE A 9 13.48 45.47 -17.52
CA PHE A 9 14.45 44.59 -18.17
C PHE A 9 13.89 44.15 -19.53
N LEU A 10 14.36 44.79 -20.60
CA LEU A 10 14.16 44.32 -21.97
C LEU A 10 14.97 43.03 -22.14
N ALA A 11 14.31 41.88 -22.04
CA ALA A 11 14.91 40.60 -22.38
C ALA A 11 15.20 40.58 -23.89
N LEU A 12 16.45 40.83 -24.26
CA LEU A 12 16.91 40.68 -25.64
C LEU A 12 16.79 39.21 -26.05
N PRO A 13 16.28 38.89 -27.25
CA PRO A 13 16.20 37.52 -27.72
C PRO A 13 17.63 36.96 -27.90
N ALA A 14 18.02 36.03 -27.04
CA ALA A 14 19.26 35.28 -27.18
C ALA A 14 19.09 34.26 -28.32
N ALA A 15 19.56 34.61 -29.52
CA ALA A 15 19.59 33.69 -30.66
C ALA A 15 20.80 32.76 -30.53
N ALA A 16 20.65 31.64 -29.81
CA ALA A 16 21.67 30.60 -29.74
C ALA A 16 21.59 29.71 -31.00
N GLN A 17 22.38 30.03 -32.03
CA GLN A 17 22.58 29.17 -33.20
C GLN A 17 23.84 28.34 -32.96
N VAL A 18 23.76 27.03 -33.17
CA VAL A 18 24.92 26.14 -32.99
C VAL A 18 25.57 25.88 -34.35
N TYR A 19 26.84 26.23 -34.45
CA TYR A 19 27.70 26.04 -35.60
C TYR A 19 28.53 24.77 -35.41
N GLN A 20 28.69 24.00 -36.48
CA GLN A 20 29.64 22.89 -36.55
C GLN A 20 30.88 23.37 -37.30
N CYS A 21 31.97 23.55 -36.57
CA CYS A 21 33.26 24.01 -37.09
C CYS A 21 34.23 22.84 -37.22
N LYS A 22 35.01 22.84 -38.30
CA LYS A 22 36.07 21.87 -38.57
C LYS A 22 37.40 22.59 -38.50
N ASP A 23 38.21 22.18 -37.52
CA ASP A 23 39.56 22.68 -37.31
C ASP A 23 40.54 22.21 -38.41
N VAL A 24 41.70 22.86 -38.53
CA VAL A 24 42.77 22.51 -39.48
C VAL A 24 43.26 21.06 -39.30
N SER A 25 43.16 20.53 -38.09
CA SER A 25 43.48 19.13 -37.76
C SER A 25 42.39 18.13 -38.19
N GLY A 26 41.26 18.62 -38.73
CA GLY A 26 40.11 17.81 -39.14
C GLY A 26 39.10 17.50 -38.02
N LYS A 27 39.32 17.99 -36.80
CA LYS A 27 38.44 17.78 -35.64
C LYS A 27 37.18 18.65 -35.74
N LEU A 28 36.01 18.06 -35.45
CA LEU A 28 34.74 18.79 -35.38
C LEU A 28 34.52 19.37 -33.97
N ILE A 29 34.15 20.65 -33.92
CA ILE A 29 33.88 21.43 -32.71
C ILE A 29 32.52 22.09 -32.89
N PHE A 30 31.67 22.00 -31.87
CA PHE A 30 30.37 22.66 -31.85
C PHE A 30 30.49 23.96 -31.07
N SER A 31 30.13 25.08 -31.70
CA SER A 31 30.26 26.42 -31.14
C SER A 31 28.94 27.17 -31.20
N ASP A 32 28.69 28.02 -30.22
CA ASP A 32 27.61 29.01 -30.21
C ASP A 32 27.98 30.31 -30.96
N SER A 33 29.25 30.44 -31.36
CA SER A 33 29.74 31.51 -32.24
C SER A 33 30.01 31.01 -33.66
N PRO A 34 30.00 31.89 -34.69
CA PRO A 34 30.50 31.55 -36.01
C PRO A 34 31.93 30.99 -35.95
N CYS A 35 32.26 30.08 -36.88
CA CYS A 35 33.60 29.49 -36.95
C CYS A 35 34.66 30.55 -37.24
N SER A 36 35.86 30.38 -36.67
CA SER A 36 36.98 31.30 -36.90
C SER A 36 37.44 31.26 -38.36
N SER A 37 38.15 32.28 -38.82
CA SER A 37 38.53 32.45 -40.24
C SER A 37 39.42 31.34 -40.80
N ASP A 38 40.11 30.61 -39.92
CA ASP A 38 40.96 29.45 -40.20
C ASP A 38 40.20 28.10 -40.14
N GLN A 39 38.90 28.14 -39.81
CA GLN A 39 38.03 26.98 -39.71
C GLN A 39 36.94 27.01 -40.79
N SER A 40 36.57 25.83 -41.27
CA SER A 40 35.42 25.67 -42.18
C SER A 40 34.24 25.13 -41.38
N GLY A 41 33.02 25.60 -41.62
CA GLY A 41 31.88 25.11 -40.85
C GLY A 41 30.53 25.41 -41.46
N ALA A 42 29.51 24.76 -40.89
CA ALA A 42 28.11 24.89 -41.31
C ALA A 42 27.19 25.06 -40.10
N LEU A 43 26.07 25.74 -40.30
CA LEU A 43 24.98 25.81 -39.31
C LEU A 43 24.34 24.42 -39.18
N ILE A 44 24.25 23.90 -37.95
CA ILE A 44 23.65 22.58 -37.69
C ILE A 44 22.15 22.62 -37.92
N GLN A 45 21.51 23.73 -37.53
CA GLN A 45 20.10 23.94 -37.75
C GLN A 45 19.87 25.33 -38.31
N ARG A 46 19.08 25.41 -39.39
CA ARG A 46 18.68 26.70 -39.96
C ARG A 46 17.87 27.48 -38.92
N LYS A 47 18.06 28.79 -38.86
CA LYS A 47 17.11 29.66 -38.18
C LYS A 47 15.74 29.48 -38.84
N LYS A 48 14.71 29.15 -38.04
CA LYS A 48 13.33 29.16 -38.54
C LYS A 48 12.99 30.56 -39.03
N SER A 49 12.25 30.67 -40.13
CA SER A 49 11.75 31.97 -40.58
C SER A 49 10.66 32.46 -39.62
N ASP A 50 10.43 33.77 -39.58
CA ASP A 50 9.40 34.33 -38.71
C ASP A 50 8.00 33.79 -39.07
N ASP A 51 7.72 33.53 -40.34
CA ASP A 51 6.48 32.87 -40.81
C ASP A 51 6.33 31.43 -40.31
N GLU A 52 7.43 30.68 -40.19
CA GLU A 52 7.41 29.32 -39.66
C GLU A 52 7.14 29.33 -38.16
N ILE A 53 7.78 30.25 -37.44
CA ILE A 53 7.54 30.46 -36.01
C ILE A 53 6.08 30.87 -35.76
N TYR A 54 5.54 31.78 -36.58
CA TYR A 54 4.16 32.22 -36.44
C TYR A 54 3.16 31.09 -36.68
N ARG A 55 3.36 30.29 -37.75
CA ARG A 55 2.52 29.13 -38.04
C ARG A 55 2.55 28.09 -36.92
N GLU A 56 3.74 27.73 -36.43
CA GLU A 56 3.88 26.77 -35.34
C GLU A 56 3.20 27.26 -34.06
N ARG A 57 3.28 28.56 -33.75
CA ARG A 57 2.57 29.15 -32.60
C ARG A 57 1.05 29.11 -32.79
N ALA A 58 0.55 29.39 -33.99
CA ALA A 58 -0.88 29.35 -34.28
C ALA A 58 -1.43 27.92 -34.18
N GLU A 59 -0.71 26.92 -34.72
CA GLU A 59 -1.06 25.50 -34.62
C GLU A 59 -1.04 25.03 -33.16
N ALA A 60 -0.03 25.44 -32.38
CA ALA A 60 0.06 25.13 -30.96
C ALA A 60 -1.09 25.76 -30.16
N ALA A 61 -1.47 26.99 -30.47
CA ALA A 61 -2.62 27.67 -29.85
C ALA A 61 -3.92 26.91 -30.13
N GLU A 62 -4.19 26.56 -31.40
CA GLU A 62 -5.37 25.80 -31.79
C GLU A 62 -5.41 24.41 -31.13
N ALA A 63 -4.28 23.69 -31.09
CA ALA A 63 -4.19 22.39 -30.44
C ALA A 63 -4.50 22.48 -28.93
N ASN A 64 -4.03 23.55 -28.27
CA ASN A 64 -4.30 23.82 -26.86
C ASN A 64 -5.77 24.14 -26.62
N GLU A 65 -6.39 24.97 -27.45
CA GLU A 65 -7.83 25.28 -27.37
C GLU A 65 -8.68 24.01 -27.53
N ARG A 66 -8.39 23.18 -28.54
CA ARG A 66 -9.06 21.88 -28.74
C ARG A 66 -8.88 20.95 -27.54
N LYS A 67 -7.71 20.96 -26.89
CA LYS A 67 -7.45 20.18 -25.68
C LYS A 67 -8.28 20.70 -24.50
N GLN A 68 -8.30 22.01 -24.27
CA GLN A 68 -9.10 22.62 -23.20
C GLN A 68 -10.58 22.33 -23.38
N GLN A 69 -11.11 22.46 -24.60
CA GLN A 69 -12.52 22.17 -24.89
C GLN A 69 -12.89 20.71 -24.62
N ARG A 70 -12.02 19.76 -25.02
CA ARG A 70 -12.22 18.34 -24.70
C ARG A 70 -12.23 18.09 -23.20
N GLN A 71 -11.29 18.67 -22.46
CA GLN A 71 -11.23 18.53 -21.01
C GLN A 71 -12.48 19.09 -20.32
N MET A 72 -12.99 20.23 -20.76
CA MET A 72 -14.23 20.81 -20.23
C MET A 72 -15.44 19.90 -20.50
N ASN A 73 -15.57 19.37 -21.71
CA ASN A 73 -16.65 18.45 -22.07
C ASN A 73 -16.59 17.16 -21.25
N GLU A 74 -15.39 16.57 -21.08
CA GLU A 74 -15.20 15.37 -20.26
C GLU A 74 -15.54 15.63 -18.78
N MET A 75 -15.12 16.77 -18.23
CA MET A 75 -15.48 17.14 -16.85
C MET A 75 -16.99 17.30 -16.69
N GLN A 76 -17.65 17.97 -17.63
CA GLN A 76 -19.10 18.13 -17.60
C GLN A 76 -19.82 16.79 -17.69
N GLN A 77 -19.39 15.90 -18.59
CA GLN A 77 -19.95 14.54 -18.71
C GLN A 77 -19.79 13.75 -17.41
N ARG A 78 -18.59 13.75 -16.81
CA ARG A 78 -18.35 13.09 -15.51
C ARG A 78 -19.25 13.64 -14.40
N GLN A 79 -19.52 14.94 -14.40
CA GLN A 79 -20.41 15.56 -13.43
C GLN A 79 -21.88 15.20 -13.65
N ILE A 80 -22.33 15.05 -14.90
CA ILE A 80 -23.68 14.59 -15.21
C ILE A 80 -23.83 13.12 -14.79
N GLU A 81 -22.88 12.26 -15.15
CA GLU A 81 -22.89 10.84 -14.79
C GLU A 81 -22.88 10.64 -13.27
N SER A 82 -22.06 11.40 -12.54
CA SER A 82 -22.02 11.30 -11.08
C SER A 82 -23.34 11.71 -10.43
N GLN A 83 -23.96 12.81 -10.89
CA GLN A 83 -25.28 13.23 -10.42
C GLN A 83 -26.36 12.19 -10.75
N GLN A 84 -26.34 11.63 -11.96
CA GLN A 84 -27.27 10.56 -12.35
C GLN A 84 -27.12 9.34 -11.45
N ARG A 85 -25.89 8.90 -11.14
CA ARG A 85 -25.66 7.80 -10.19
C ARG A 85 -26.21 8.08 -8.81
N VAL A 86 -26.06 9.31 -8.30
CA VAL A 86 -26.61 9.69 -6.99
C VAL A 86 -28.14 9.66 -7.01
N ILE A 87 -28.78 10.20 -8.05
CA ILE A 87 -30.24 10.18 -8.20
C ILE A 87 -30.75 8.74 -8.29
N GLU A 88 -30.09 7.89 -9.08
CA GLU A 88 -30.47 6.48 -9.23
C GLU A 88 -30.32 5.72 -7.90
N GLN A 89 -29.23 5.96 -7.16
CA GLN A 89 -29.04 5.37 -5.84
C GLN A 89 -30.11 5.84 -4.83
N GLN A 90 -30.48 7.11 -4.85
CA GLN A 90 -31.55 7.64 -4.01
C GLN A 90 -32.91 7.02 -4.39
N ALA A 91 -33.22 6.91 -5.68
CA ALA A 91 -34.43 6.26 -6.16
C ALA A 91 -34.49 4.78 -5.78
N ARG A 92 -33.37 4.04 -5.88
CA ARG A 92 -33.26 2.65 -5.42
C ARG A 92 -33.49 2.52 -3.92
N LYS A 93 -32.98 3.44 -3.11
CA LYS A 93 -33.22 3.47 -1.66
C LYS A 93 -34.68 3.80 -1.32
N ALA A 94 -35.29 4.76 -2.02
CA ALA A 94 -36.68 5.15 -1.81
C ALA A 94 -37.66 4.03 -2.18
N ASN A 95 -37.33 3.23 -3.21
CA ASN A 95 -38.15 2.09 -3.64
C ASN A 95 -37.68 0.75 -3.04
N ALA A 96 -36.75 0.76 -2.09
CA ALA A 96 -36.33 -0.47 -1.43
C ALA A 96 -37.50 -1.02 -0.58
N PRO A 97 -37.81 -2.32 -0.66
CA PRO A 97 -38.85 -2.93 0.16
C PRO A 97 -38.53 -2.75 1.65
N ALA A 98 -39.57 -2.53 2.46
CA ALA A 98 -39.41 -2.43 3.91
C ALA A 98 -38.81 -3.72 4.47
N PRO A 99 -37.98 -3.68 5.55
CA PRO A 99 -37.40 -4.88 6.16
C PRO A 99 -38.44 -5.95 6.52
N GLU A 100 -39.64 -5.54 6.91
CA GLU A 100 -40.74 -6.45 7.24
C GLU A 100 -41.22 -7.25 6.00
N GLN A 101 -41.21 -6.64 4.81
CA GLN A 101 -41.55 -7.29 3.55
C GLN A 101 -40.43 -8.25 3.10
N LEU A 102 -39.17 -7.89 3.34
CA LEU A 102 -38.02 -8.76 3.05
C LEU A 102 -38.03 -10.03 3.90
N GLY A 103 -38.43 -9.93 5.18
CA GLY A 103 -38.53 -11.07 6.08
C GLY A 103 -39.51 -12.17 5.63
N ALA A 104 -40.57 -11.80 4.88
CA ALA A 104 -41.57 -12.71 4.34
C ALA A 104 -41.22 -13.27 2.94
N SER A 105 -40.13 -12.79 2.34
CA SER A 105 -39.73 -13.19 0.98
C SER A 105 -39.27 -14.65 0.89
N SER A 106 -39.42 -15.27 -0.28
CA SER A 106 -38.91 -16.64 -0.53
C SER A 106 -37.38 -16.70 -0.40
N GLN A 107 -36.69 -15.62 -0.79
CA GLN A 107 -35.25 -15.48 -0.68
C GLN A 107 -34.79 -15.50 0.78
N CYS A 108 -35.50 -14.79 1.68
CA CYS A 108 -35.22 -14.85 3.10
C CYS A 108 -35.43 -16.25 3.68
N LYS A 109 -36.50 -16.95 3.25
CA LYS A 109 -36.78 -18.33 3.68
C LYS A 109 -35.67 -19.29 3.25
N GLU A 110 -35.15 -19.16 2.04
CA GLU A 110 -34.04 -19.95 1.53
C GLU A 110 -32.74 -19.66 2.28
N ALA A 111 -32.40 -18.38 2.47
CA ALA A 111 -31.21 -17.98 3.23
C ALA A 111 -31.22 -18.51 4.68
N ARG A 112 -32.39 -18.51 5.34
CA ARG A 112 -32.54 -19.08 6.70
C ARG A 112 -32.30 -20.59 6.72
N LYS A 113 -32.78 -21.33 5.72
CA LYS A 113 -32.53 -22.77 5.61
C LYS A 113 -31.06 -23.08 5.41
N GLU A 114 -30.37 -22.29 4.59
CA GLU A 114 -28.93 -22.46 4.38
C GLU A 114 -28.14 -22.18 5.68
N LEU A 115 -28.50 -21.13 6.41
CA LEU A 115 -27.90 -20.86 7.71
C LEU A 115 -28.13 -22.02 8.70
N GLU A 116 -29.35 -22.55 8.76
CA GLU A 116 -29.67 -23.71 9.57
C GLU A 116 -28.81 -24.92 9.17
N PHE A 117 -28.74 -25.22 7.87
CA PHE A 117 -27.92 -26.30 7.34
C PHE A 117 -26.45 -26.14 7.72
N VAL A 118 -25.82 -25.01 7.41
CA VAL A 118 -24.41 -24.73 7.71
C VAL A 118 -24.12 -24.80 9.21
N SER A 119 -25.01 -24.23 10.03
CA SER A 119 -24.85 -24.25 11.49
C SER A 119 -24.95 -25.67 12.08
N SER A 120 -25.71 -26.56 11.43
CA SER A 120 -25.94 -27.94 11.87
C SER A 120 -24.77 -28.88 11.59
N ILE A 121 -23.86 -28.51 10.69
CA ILE A 121 -22.69 -29.34 10.35
C ILE A 121 -21.78 -29.47 11.58
N ARG A 122 -21.57 -30.71 12.02
CA ARG A 122 -20.73 -31.06 13.18
C ARG A 122 -19.31 -31.50 12.82
N THR A 123 -19.07 -31.82 11.56
CA THR A 123 -17.79 -32.37 11.07
C THR A 123 -16.75 -31.30 10.73
N LEU A 124 -17.13 -30.01 10.77
CA LEU A 124 -16.23 -28.89 10.44
C LEU A 124 -15.35 -28.51 11.62
N SER A 125 -14.13 -28.04 11.31
CA SER A 125 -13.31 -27.32 12.28
C SER A 125 -14.01 -26.04 12.75
N LEU A 126 -13.62 -25.52 13.93
CA LEU A 126 -14.22 -24.31 14.50
C LEU A 126 -14.07 -23.09 13.57
N ASP A 127 -12.89 -22.94 12.96
CA ASP A 127 -12.59 -21.82 12.05
C ASP A 127 -13.40 -21.90 10.75
N GLU A 128 -13.47 -23.09 10.16
CA GLU A 128 -14.24 -23.29 8.92
C GLU A 128 -15.74 -23.13 9.17
N LYS A 129 -16.24 -23.66 10.30
CA LYS A 129 -17.62 -23.46 10.72
C LYS A 129 -17.94 -21.97 10.88
N ARG A 130 -17.05 -21.20 11.51
CA ARG A 130 -17.21 -19.75 11.65
C ARG A 130 -17.29 -19.05 10.30
N ILE A 131 -16.37 -19.33 9.37
CA ILE A 131 -16.34 -18.69 8.05
C ILE A 131 -17.63 -18.98 7.29
N ARG A 132 -18.04 -20.25 7.22
CA ARG A 132 -19.26 -20.64 6.50
C ARG A 132 -20.52 -20.07 7.16
N THR A 133 -20.58 -20.08 8.50
CA THR A 133 -21.72 -19.51 9.23
C THR A 133 -21.80 -18.00 9.04
N ASN A 134 -20.66 -17.28 9.04
CA ASN A 134 -20.63 -15.84 8.78
C ASN A 134 -21.06 -15.50 7.35
N ALA A 135 -20.68 -16.31 6.36
CA ALA A 135 -21.19 -16.17 5.00
C ALA A 135 -22.72 -16.35 4.95
N ALA A 136 -23.25 -17.39 5.61
CA ALA A 136 -24.69 -17.62 5.67
C ALA A 136 -25.45 -16.52 6.44
N ILE A 137 -24.90 -16.00 7.54
CA ILE A 137 -25.45 -14.85 8.27
C ILE A 137 -25.50 -13.62 7.36
N THR A 138 -24.46 -13.38 6.57
CA THR A 138 -24.42 -12.27 5.60
C THR A 138 -25.52 -12.41 4.55
N SER A 139 -25.73 -13.62 4.03
CA SER A 139 -26.83 -13.92 3.11
C SER A 139 -28.21 -13.70 3.74
N VAL A 140 -28.40 -14.09 5.01
CA VAL A 140 -29.65 -13.82 5.75
C VAL A 140 -29.87 -12.33 5.95
N ASN A 141 -28.83 -11.58 6.34
CA ASN A 141 -28.93 -10.13 6.51
C ASN A 141 -29.31 -9.42 5.20
N ALA A 142 -28.72 -9.83 4.08
CA ALA A 142 -29.04 -9.28 2.77
C ALA A 142 -30.47 -9.64 2.30
N ALA A 143 -30.89 -10.89 2.46
CA ALA A 143 -32.18 -11.37 1.95
C ALA A 143 -33.37 -11.00 2.84
N CYS A 144 -33.15 -10.97 4.16
CA CYS A 144 -34.20 -10.70 5.16
C CYS A 144 -34.21 -9.26 5.67
N GLY A 145 -33.23 -8.42 5.30
CA GLY A 145 -33.07 -7.08 5.87
C GLY A 145 -32.74 -7.09 7.37
N SER A 146 -32.15 -8.17 7.89
CA SER A 146 -31.76 -8.31 9.29
C SER A 146 -30.33 -7.79 9.55
N ASN A 147 -29.99 -7.60 10.84
CA ASN A 147 -28.66 -7.18 11.29
C ASN A 147 -28.08 -8.18 12.31
N THR A 148 -28.12 -9.46 11.97
CA THR A 148 -27.56 -10.52 12.82
C THR A 148 -26.03 -10.35 12.88
N PRO A 149 -25.43 -10.29 14.09
CA PRO A 149 -23.99 -10.12 14.23
C PRO A 149 -23.22 -11.36 13.76
N LEU A 150 -22.03 -11.13 13.20
CA LEU A 150 -21.13 -12.20 12.79
C LEU A 150 -20.45 -12.85 14.01
N MET A 151 -20.18 -14.15 13.90
CA MET A 151 -19.38 -14.89 14.87
C MET A 151 -17.96 -14.34 14.93
N GLN A 152 -17.49 -14.05 16.15
CA GLN A 152 -16.15 -13.54 16.41
C GLN A 152 -15.10 -14.67 16.41
N GLU A 153 -13.84 -14.33 16.19
CA GLU A 153 -12.72 -15.26 16.42
C GLU A 153 -12.66 -15.64 17.90
N PRO A 154 -12.55 -16.95 18.23
CA PRO A 154 -12.24 -17.35 19.58
C PRO A 154 -10.93 -16.68 20.04
N PRO A 155 -10.85 -16.18 21.28
CA PRO A 155 -9.60 -15.65 21.80
C PRO A 155 -8.54 -16.75 21.77
N LYS A 156 -7.41 -16.48 21.11
CA LYS A 156 -6.28 -17.42 21.11
C LYS A 156 -5.73 -17.48 22.53
N PRO A 157 -5.55 -18.68 23.12
CA PRO A 157 -4.88 -18.80 24.40
C PRO A 157 -3.47 -18.25 24.24
N VAL A 158 -3.18 -17.13 24.90
CA VAL A 158 -1.83 -16.59 24.98
C VAL A 158 -1.10 -17.45 26.00
N PHE A 159 -0.36 -18.44 25.49
CA PHE A 159 0.63 -19.13 26.32
C PHE A 159 1.78 -18.16 26.55
N THR A 160 1.72 -17.39 27.65
CA THR A 160 2.91 -16.73 28.16
C THR A 160 3.83 -17.83 28.67
N PRO A 161 5.01 -18.08 28.08
CA PRO A 161 5.97 -18.98 28.68
C PRO A 161 6.24 -18.46 30.09
N ARG A 162 5.92 -19.27 31.10
CA ARG A 162 6.26 -18.96 32.48
C ARG A 162 7.77 -18.79 32.50
N ALA A 163 8.26 -17.57 32.79
CA ALA A 163 9.68 -17.33 32.98
C ALA A 163 10.22 -18.44 33.88
N ALA A 164 11.29 -19.13 33.45
CA ALA A 164 11.87 -20.24 34.18
C ALA A 164 12.33 -19.71 35.54
N GLN A 165 11.50 -19.91 36.56
CA GLN A 165 11.84 -19.46 37.90
C GLN A 165 13.06 -20.29 38.34
N PRO A 166 14.10 -19.66 38.90
CA PRO A 166 15.22 -20.39 39.44
C PRO A 166 14.72 -21.44 40.43
N VAL A 167 15.17 -22.69 40.29
CA VAL A 167 14.82 -23.77 41.22
C VAL A 167 15.98 -24.03 42.17
N PRO A 168 15.72 -24.38 43.45
CA PRO A 168 16.79 -24.64 44.40
C PRO A 168 17.56 -25.90 44.04
N LEU A 169 18.88 -25.83 44.09
CA LEU A 169 19.78 -26.97 43.94
C LEU A 169 19.79 -27.78 45.24
N SER A 170 19.60 -29.10 45.11
CA SER A 170 19.75 -30.04 46.22
C SER A 170 21.19 -30.50 46.40
N SER A 171 21.89 -30.79 45.30
CA SER A 171 23.31 -31.16 45.31
C SER A 171 23.95 -30.94 43.94
N CYS A 172 25.25 -30.63 43.90
CA CYS A 172 25.99 -30.63 42.65
C CYS A 172 27.39 -31.20 42.79
N ASN A 173 27.68 -32.20 41.97
CA ASN A 173 28.96 -32.89 41.86
C ASN A 173 29.72 -32.42 40.61
N GLY A 174 30.94 -32.92 40.39
CA GLY A 174 31.80 -32.49 39.27
C GLY A 174 31.21 -32.71 37.86
N ALA A 175 30.23 -33.60 37.70
CA ALA A 175 29.63 -33.94 36.41
C ALA A 175 28.10 -33.73 36.34
N LEU A 176 27.40 -33.69 37.48
CA LEU A 176 25.93 -33.66 37.55
C LEU A 176 25.46 -32.76 38.70
N CYS A 177 24.44 -31.95 38.44
CA CYS A 177 23.69 -31.23 39.47
C CYS A 177 22.25 -31.73 39.55
N TYR A 178 21.66 -31.68 40.75
CA TYR A 178 20.29 -32.06 41.05
C TYR A 178 19.55 -30.88 41.71
N ASP A 179 18.31 -30.65 41.33
CA ASP A 179 17.43 -29.69 42.02
C ASP A 179 16.59 -30.35 43.13
N SER A 180 15.80 -29.55 43.85
CA SER A 180 14.87 -30.02 44.88
C SER A 180 13.63 -30.74 44.34
N ASN A 181 13.36 -30.61 43.03
CA ASN A 181 12.20 -31.16 42.33
C ASN A 181 12.53 -32.47 41.57
N GLY A 182 13.78 -32.96 41.67
CA GLY A 182 14.26 -34.16 40.99
C GLY A 182 14.80 -33.94 39.58
N GLY A 183 14.98 -32.69 39.15
CA GLY A 183 15.63 -32.33 37.90
C GLY A 183 17.13 -32.64 37.92
N ILE A 184 17.65 -33.09 36.77
CA ILE A 184 19.05 -33.49 36.59
C ILE A 184 19.67 -32.60 35.52
N TYR A 185 20.85 -32.09 35.82
CA TYR A 185 21.60 -31.18 34.95
C TYR A 185 23.01 -31.69 34.74
N ASN A 186 23.44 -31.72 33.48
CA ASN A 186 24.79 -32.12 33.11
C ASN A 186 25.73 -30.94 33.30
N ARG A 187 26.81 -31.13 34.06
CA ARG A 187 27.82 -30.11 34.30
C ARG A 187 29.13 -30.51 33.64
N ASN A 188 29.64 -29.64 32.75
CA ASN A 188 30.95 -29.77 32.16
C ASN A 188 31.74 -28.48 32.42
N GLY A 189 32.48 -28.45 33.53
CA GLY A 189 33.17 -27.26 34.01
C GLY A 189 32.19 -26.15 34.41
N GLN A 190 32.15 -25.08 33.61
CA GLN A 190 31.25 -23.92 33.79
C GLN A 190 29.95 -24.04 32.99
N PHE A 191 29.87 -24.98 32.03
CA PHE A 191 28.67 -25.17 31.22
C PHE A 191 27.72 -26.16 31.90
N ILE A 192 26.45 -25.78 32.00
CA ILE A 192 25.41 -26.63 32.58
C ILE A 192 24.25 -26.71 31.59
N SER A 193 23.68 -27.91 31.43
CA SER A 193 22.51 -28.11 30.59
C SER A 193 21.48 -29.06 31.21
N ASP A 194 20.21 -28.85 30.87
CA ASP A 194 19.13 -29.76 31.27
C ASP A 194 19.02 -30.99 30.35
N SER A 195 18.07 -31.88 30.65
CA SER A 195 17.77 -33.06 29.83
C SER A 195 17.29 -32.76 28.41
N GLN A 196 16.85 -31.52 28.14
CA GLN A 196 16.41 -31.04 26.83
C GLN A 196 17.52 -30.28 26.08
N GLY A 197 18.73 -30.19 26.66
CA GLY A 197 19.87 -29.49 26.08
C GLY A 197 19.85 -27.97 26.24
N ARG A 198 18.95 -27.42 27.06
CA ARG A 198 18.90 -25.98 27.36
C ARG A 198 20.07 -25.59 28.23
N SER A 199 20.68 -24.44 27.96
CA SER A 199 21.76 -23.90 28.78
C SER A 199 21.23 -23.39 30.10
N CYS A 200 21.86 -23.81 31.18
CA CYS A 200 21.52 -23.41 32.54
C CYS A 200 22.71 -22.75 33.22
N ARG A 201 22.40 -21.91 34.21
CA ARG A 201 23.38 -21.24 35.08
C ARG A 201 23.02 -21.46 36.54
N ILE A 202 24.05 -21.61 37.37
CA ILE A 202 23.87 -21.63 38.83
C ILE A 202 23.94 -20.19 39.34
N LEU A 203 22.87 -19.76 40.00
CA LEU A 203 22.79 -18.46 40.66
C LEU A 203 23.12 -18.62 42.16
N GLY A 204 24.08 -17.84 42.65
CA GLY A 204 24.41 -17.77 44.09
C GLY A 204 24.81 -19.12 44.72
N GLY A 205 25.23 -20.10 43.92
CA GLY A 205 25.61 -21.45 44.36
C GLY A 205 24.46 -22.34 44.83
N THR A 206 23.22 -21.85 44.83
CA THR A 206 22.07 -22.51 45.49
C THR A 206 20.84 -22.63 44.61
N MET A 207 20.81 -21.97 43.45
CA MET A 207 19.68 -21.99 42.53
C MET A 207 20.17 -22.29 41.11
N ILE A 208 19.35 -22.96 40.30
CA ILE A 208 19.61 -23.19 38.87
C ILE A 208 18.50 -22.58 38.03
N GLU A 209 18.90 -21.86 36.99
CA GLU A 209 18.03 -21.20 36.02
C GLU A 209 18.43 -21.64 34.63
N CYS A 210 17.47 -22.04 33.80
CA CYS A 210 17.70 -22.46 32.42
C CYS A 210 16.97 -21.52 31.47
N ASP A 211 17.66 -21.13 30.40
CA ASP A 211 17.11 -20.29 29.34
C ASP A 211 16.20 -21.11 28.38
#